data_AF-A0A0S8EES5-F1
#
_entry.id   AF-A0A0S8EES5-F1
#
_cell.length_a   1.000
_cell.length_b   1.000
_cell.length_c   1.000
_cell.angle_alpha   90.00
_cell.angle_beta   90.00
_cell.angle_gamma   90.00
#
_symmetry.space_group_name_H-M   'P 1'
#
loop_
_entity.id
_entity.type
_entity.pdbx_description
1 polymer ?
#
loop_
_entity_poly.entity_id
_entity_poly.type
_entity_poly.pdbx_seq_one_letter_code
_entity_poly.pdbx_strand_id
1 'polypeptide(L)'
;WSLVDFLVETYGPAKFAELFATFKEGSTVDNALLGVYSFDQDGLEDAWRASLDLPPRERPTPAEDQVSEASPTPAGQADTAGEADEDEFPWGTAIGLVAAGGALVGVTLLGVGVLSARLRRR
;
A
#
# COMPACT_ATOMS: atom_id res chain seq x y z
N TRP A 1 -6.55 13.81 -13.64
CA TRP A 1 -5.84 14.71 -12.72
C TRP A 1 -5.01 13.86 -11.78
N SER A 2 -3.69 14.04 -11.74
CA SER A 2 -2.83 13.27 -10.83
C SER A 2 -2.49 14.09 -9.58
N LEU A 3 -2.10 13.41 -8.49
CA LEU A 3 -1.61 14.08 -7.28
C LEU A 3 -0.31 14.85 -7.53
N VAL A 4 0.52 14.35 -8.45
CA VAL A 4 1.77 15.03 -8.86
C VAL A 4 1.46 16.34 -9.59
N ASP A 5 0.50 16.34 -10.51
CA ASP A 5 0.06 17.57 -11.19
C ASP A 5 -0.43 18.59 -10.16
N PHE A 6 -1.23 18.18 -9.19
CA PHE A 6 -1.67 19.05 -8.10
C PHE A 6 -0.50 19.68 -7.33
N LEU A 7 0.51 18.89 -6.96
CA LEU A 7 1.68 19.39 -6.24
C LEU A 7 2.46 20.42 -7.08
N VAL A 8 2.67 20.13 -8.36
CA VAL A 8 3.44 20.99 -9.27
C VAL A 8 2.68 22.27 -9.62
N GLU A 9 1.37 22.19 -9.85
CA GLU A 9 0.57 23.37 -10.20
C GLU A 9 0.28 24.26 -9.00
N THR A 10 0.06 23.67 -7.81
CA THR A 10 -0.30 24.43 -6.60
C THR A 10 0.93 25.05 -5.93
N TYR A 11 2.03 24.29 -5.82
CA TYR A 11 3.22 24.72 -5.08
C TYR A 11 4.44 24.99 -5.96
N GLY A 12 4.35 24.65 -7.25
CA GLY A 12 5.41 24.87 -8.22
C GLY A 12 6.41 23.71 -8.33
N PRO A 13 7.10 23.59 -9.49
CA PRO A 13 8.09 22.55 -9.72
C PRO A 13 9.30 22.63 -8.79
N ALA A 14 9.63 23.83 -8.27
CA ALA A 14 10.75 24.01 -7.35
C ALA A 14 10.52 23.32 -6.01
N LYS A 15 9.31 23.47 -5.43
CA LYS A 15 8.92 22.77 -4.20
C LYS A 15 8.84 21.26 -4.40
N PHE A 16 8.38 20.81 -5.57
CA PHE A 16 8.38 19.39 -5.89
C PHE A 16 9.80 18.81 -6.03
N ALA A 17 10.75 19.58 -6.58
CA ALA A 17 12.15 19.18 -6.61
C ALA A 17 12.78 19.11 -5.21
N GLU A 18 12.40 20.04 -4.31
CA GLU A 18 12.80 20.02 -2.90
C GLU A 18 12.32 18.75 -2.19
N LEU A 19 11.08 18.32 -2.43
CA LEU A 19 10.55 17.05 -1.92
C LEU A 19 11.43 15.86 -2.36
N PHE A 20 11.79 15.78 -3.64
CA PHE A 20 12.69 14.71 -4.09
C PHE A 20 14.09 14.79 -3.50
N ALA A 21 14.61 15.99 -3.25
CA ALA A 21 15.88 16.15 -2.55
C ALA A 21 15.81 15.54 -1.15
N THR A 22 14.75 15.80 -0.39
CA THR A 22 14.56 15.22 0.96
C THR A 22 14.43 13.69 0.93
N PHE A 23 13.81 13.10 -0.10
CA PHE A 23 13.78 11.64 -0.27
C PHE A 23 15.15 11.04 -0.57
N LYS A 24 15.98 11.73 -1.35
CA LYS A 24 17.35 11.27 -1.61
C LYS A 24 18.23 11.25 -0.36
N GLU A 25 17.90 12.05 0.63
CA GLU A 25 18.56 12.08 1.94
C GLU A 25 18.09 10.94 2.87
N GLY A 26 17.11 10.13 2.44
CA GLY A 26 16.57 9.02 3.21
C GLY A 26 15.44 9.40 4.17
N SER A 27 14.84 10.57 3.99
CA SER A 27 13.67 10.96 4.78
C SER A 27 12.47 10.04 4.48
N THR A 28 11.69 9.75 5.52
CA THR A 28 10.37 9.09 5.35
C THR A 28 9.40 10.01 4.60
N VAL A 29 8.31 9.43 4.08
CA VAL A 29 7.27 10.18 3.36
C VAL A 29 6.72 11.33 4.21
N ASP A 30 6.28 11.05 5.43
CA ASP A 30 5.74 12.08 6.31
C ASP A 30 6.77 13.15 6.66
N ASN A 31 8.01 12.77 7.00
CA ASN A 31 9.04 13.75 7.36
C ASN A 31 9.42 14.66 6.18
N ALA A 32 9.48 14.11 4.97
CA ALA A 32 9.74 14.88 3.76
C ALA A 32 8.60 15.86 3.46
N LEU A 33 7.35 15.41 3.55
CA LEU A 33 6.18 16.26 3.34
C LEU A 33 6.08 17.35 4.42
N LEU A 34 6.31 17.00 5.68
CA LEU A 34 6.31 17.96 6.79
C LEU A 34 7.42 19.01 6.62
N GLY A 35 8.61 18.59 6.19
CA GLY A 35 9.74 19.49 5.98
C GLY A 35 9.51 20.47 4.84
N VAL A 36 8.94 20.02 3.71
CA VAL A 36 8.82 20.84 2.49
C VAL A 36 7.51 21.63 2.43
N TYR A 37 6.41 21.01 2.88
CA TYR A 37 5.05 21.51 2.74
C TYR A 37 4.31 21.74 4.06
N SER A 38 4.89 21.34 5.20
CA SER A 38 4.29 21.50 6.52
C SER A 38 2.99 20.72 6.74
N PHE A 39 2.80 19.62 6.01
CA PHE A 39 1.75 18.63 6.23
C PHE A 39 2.29 17.21 6.04
N ASP A 40 1.56 16.20 6.54
CA ASP A 40 1.85 14.77 6.34
C ASP A 40 1.06 14.20 5.16
N GLN A 41 1.06 12.86 5.00
CA GLN A 41 0.30 12.21 3.93
C GLN A 41 -1.22 12.50 4.00
N ASP A 42 -1.79 12.57 5.20
CA ASP A 42 -3.22 12.89 5.38
C ASP A 42 -3.50 14.32 4.93
N GLY A 43 -2.69 15.28 5.36
CA GLY A 43 -2.84 16.68 4.98
C GLY A 43 -2.63 16.91 3.47
N LEU A 44 -1.72 16.17 2.83
CA LEU A 44 -1.57 16.20 1.37
C LEU A 44 -2.87 15.78 0.68
N GLU A 45 -3.46 14.70 1.14
CA GLU A 45 -4.67 14.16 0.56
C GLU A 45 -5.87 15.08 0.77
N ASP A 46 -6.04 15.60 1.98
CA ASP A 46 -7.09 16.57 2.30
C ASP A 46 -6.96 17.81 1.43
N ALA A 47 -5.74 18.34 1.26
CA ALA A 47 -5.48 19.47 0.38
C ALA A 47 -5.81 19.15 -1.10
N TRP A 48 -5.43 17.97 -1.57
CA TRP A 48 -5.76 17.53 -2.92
C TRP A 48 -7.26 17.36 -3.13
N ARG A 49 -7.97 16.77 -2.17
CA ARG A 49 -9.43 16.61 -2.22
C ARG A 49 -10.15 17.94 -2.18
N ALA A 50 -9.70 18.87 -1.34
CA ALA A 50 -10.22 20.23 -1.30
C ALA A 50 -10.05 20.95 -2.64
N SER A 51 -8.93 20.73 -3.35
CA SER A 51 -8.74 21.28 -4.70
C SER A 51 -9.74 20.77 -5.75
N LEU A 52 -10.38 19.62 -5.47
CA LEU A 52 -11.39 18.98 -6.31
C LEU A 52 -12.82 19.19 -5.78
N ASP A 53 -13.01 20.05 -4.78
CA ASP A 53 -14.30 20.26 -4.09
C ASP A 53 -14.89 18.95 -3.49
N LEU A 54 -14.01 18.03 -3.08
CA LEU A 54 -14.39 16.76 -2.46
C LEU A 54 -14.31 16.87 -0.92
N PRO A 55 -15.24 16.24 -0.18
CA PRO A 55 -15.18 16.23 1.29
C PRO A 55 -13.93 15.48 1.79
N PRO A 56 -13.35 15.82 2.95
CA PRO A 56 -12.24 15.06 3.54
C PRO A 56 -12.56 13.57 3.72
N ARG A 57 -11.55 12.70 3.75
CA ARG A 57 -11.80 11.29 4.05
C ARG A 57 -12.11 11.09 5.52
N GLU A 58 -13.00 10.14 5.80
CA GLU A 58 -13.17 9.64 7.16
C GLU A 58 -11.94 8.81 7.52
N ARG A 59 -11.13 9.35 8.42
CA ARG A 59 -9.95 8.66 8.95
C ARG A 59 -10.43 7.71 10.04
N PRO A 60 -10.09 6.41 9.99
CA PRO A 60 -10.36 5.53 11.11
C PRO A 60 -9.59 6.08 12.31
N THR A 61 -10.31 6.57 13.31
CA THR A 61 -9.74 6.90 14.60
C THR A 61 -8.94 5.67 15.05
N PRO A 62 -7.63 5.78 15.33
CA PRO A 62 -6.87 4.70 15.95
C PRO A 62 -7.70 4.19 17.12
N ALA A 63 -8.03 2.92 17.07
CA ALA A 63 -9.08 2.32 17.87
C ALA A 63 -8.81 2.44 19.38
N GLU A 64 -9.17 3.56 19.99
CA GLU A 64 -9.13 3.72 21.44
C GLU A 64 -10.40 3.10 22.09
N ASP A 65 -11.36 2.66 21.26
CA ASP A 65 -12.59 1.95 21.67
C ASP A 65 -12.89 0.68 20.83
N GLN A 66 -11.88 -0.07 20.40
CA GLN A 66 -12.08 -1.47 19.92
C GLN A 66 -11.69 -2.50 21.00
N VAL A 67 -11.95 -2.17 22.27
CA VAL A 67 -12.12 -3.20 23.31
C VAL A 67 -13.56 -3.71 23.23
N SER A 68 -13.91 -4.33 22.11
CA SER A 68 -15.11 -5.15 22.02
C SER A 68 -14.79 -6.39 21.18
N GLU A 69 -14.40 -7.43 21.91
CA GLU A 69 -14.37 -8.83 21.50
C GLU A 69 -13.39 -9.21 20.39
N ALA A 70 -12.13 -9.43 20.79
CA ALA A 70 -11.45 -10.63 20.32
C ALA A 70 -12.39 -11.82 20.60
N SER A 71 -13.13 -12.27 19.57
CA SER A 71 -13.92 -13.48 19.66
C SER A 71 -12.98 -14.58 20.15
N PRO A 72 -13.26 -15.26 21.28
CA PRO A 72 -12.40 -16.33 21.72
C PRO A 72 -12.39 -17.37 20.61
N THR A 73 -11.21 -17.64 20.06
CA THR A 73 -10.94 -18.90 19.38
C THR A 73 -11.42 -19.99 20.33
N PRO A 74 -12.39 -20.85 19.96
CA PRO A 74 -12.78 -21.95 20.80
C PRO A 74 -11.53 -22.82 21.03
N ALA A 75 -10.99 -22.78 22.23
CA ALA A 75 -10.08 -23.79 22.73
C ALA A 75 -10.90 -25.07 22.92
N GLY A 76 -11.12 -25.77 21.81
CA GLY A 76 -11.94 -26.96 21.74
C GLY A 76 -11.43 -27.87 20.64
N GLN A 77 -10.40 -28.64 20.96
CA GLN A 77 -10.34 -30.09 20.75
C GLN A 77 -8.96 -30.59 21.14
N ALA A 78 -8.83 -30.94 22.42
CA ALA A 78 -8.14 -32.17 22.75
C ALA A 78 -9.02 -33.34 22.29
N ASP A 79 -8.37 -34.48 22.02
CA ASP A 79 -8.91 -35.78 21.64
C ASP A 79 -9.08 -36.03 20.13
N THR A 80 -7.99 -36.49 19.50
CA THR A 80 -7.99 -37.83 18.87
C THR A 80 -6.55 -38.28 18.62
N ALA A 81 -6.08 -39.19 19.48
CA ALA A 81 -5.07 -40.15 19.06
C ALA A 81 -5.74 -41.10 18.07
N GLY A 82 -5.14 -41.28 16.89
CA GLY A 82 -5.59 -42.28 15.93
C GLY A 82 -5.18 -41.98 14.50
N GLU A 83 -4.21 -42.77 14.04
CA GLU A 83 -3.99 -43.17 12.65
C GLU A 83 -3.47 -42.13 11.64
N ALA A 84 -2.26 -42.43 11.17
CA ALA A 84 -1.70 -41.93 9.93
C ALA A 84 -2.54 -42.41 8.73
N ASP A 85 -2.92 -41.48 7.86
CA ASP A 85 -3.05 -41.75 6.44
C ASP A 85 -2.68 -40.44 5.73
N GLU A 86 -1.59 -40.51 4.98
CA GLU A 86 -0.91 -39.41 4.31
C GLU A 86 -1.27 -39.53 2.83
N ASP A 87 -2.28 -38.79 2.35
CA ASP A 87 -2.48 -38.53 0.92
C ASP A 87 -3.50 -37.40 0.63
N GLU A 88 -3.11 -36.52 -0.31
CA GLU A 88 -3.89 -35.52 -1.07
C GLU A 88 -4.31 -34.17 -0.44
N PHE A 89 -3.67 -33.08 -0.89
CA PHE A 89 -4.28 -31.74 -0.84
C PHE A 89 -4.01 -30.85 -2.08
N PRO A 90 -4.98 -30.64 -2.99
CA PRO A 90 -4.93 -29.63 -4.05
C PRO A 90 -5.28 -28.21 -3.51
N TRP A 91 -4.57 -27.20 -4.00
CA TRP A 91 -4.65 -25.76 -3.67
C TRP A 91 -6.07 -25.16 -3.79
N GLY A 92 -6.88 -25.35 -2.75
CA GLY A 92 -8.20 -24.73 -2.60
C GLY A 92 -8.68 -24.53 -1.16
N THR A 93 -7.99 -25.08 -0.17
CA THR A 93 -8.37 -24.94 1.24
C THR A 93 -7.13 -25.10 2.14
N ALA A 94 -7.16 -24.47 3.31
CA ALA A 94 -6.30 -24.62 4.50
C ALA A 94 -4.90 -25.28 4.38
N ILE A 95 -3.87 -24.55 4.82
CA ILE A 95 -2.56 -25.08 5.20
C ILE A 95 -2.73 -26.13 6.30
N GLY A 96 -2.56 -27.40 5.94
CA GLY A 96 -1.75 -28.34 6.72
C GLY A 96 -0.37 -28.42 6.07
N LEU A 97 0.70 -28.23 6.86
CA LEU A 97 2.09 -28.36 6.40
C LEU A 97 2.40 -29.82 6.05
N VAL A 98 3.18 -30.07 4.98
CA VAL A 98 4.41 -30.89 5.04
C VAL A 98 5.23 -30.71 3.76
N ALA A 99 6.55 -30.75 3.96
CA ALA A 99 7.63 -30.44 3.05
C ALA A 99 7.86 -31.48 1.94
N ALA A 100 8.24 -31.02 0.74
CA ALA A 100 9.25 -31.68 -0.08
C ALA A 100 9.63 -30.83 -1.30
N GLY A 101 10.92 -30.51 -1.43
CA GLY A 101 11.62 -30.57 -2.72
C GLY A 101 11.58 -29.33 -3.63
N GLY A 102 12.79 -28.87 -3.96
CA GLY A 102 13.11 -28.61 -5.37
C GLY A 102 12.90 -27.18 -5.90
N ALA A 103 13.87 -26.32 -5.61
CA ALA A 103 14.67 -25.57 -6.58
C ALA A 103 14.02 -24.83 -7.79
N LEU A 104 14.52 -23.60 -7.96
CA LEU A 104 14.73 -22.81 -9.20
C LEU A 104 13.71 -21.71 -9.56
N VAL A 105 14.11 -20.48 -9.24
CA VAL A 105 14.32 -19.33 -10.15
C VAL A 105 13.29 -19.11 -11.27
N GLY A 106 12.70 -17.92 -11.27
CA GLY A 106 12.02 -17.40 -12.45
C GLY A 106 11.50 -15.98 -12.30
N VAL A 107 12.40 -15.00 -12.14
CA VAL A 107 12.10 -13.59 -12.41
C VAL A 107 11.64 -13.46 -13.86
N THR A 108 10.50 -12.83 -14.12
CA THR A 108 10.31 -12.06 -15.36
C THR A 108 9.31 -10.94 -15.17
N LEU A 109 9.86 -9.73 -15.17
CA LEU A 109 9.20 -8.46 -15.43
C LEU A 109 8.48 -8.52 -16.79
N LEU A 110 7.22 -8.11 -16.85
CA LEU A 110 6.61 -7.64 -18.08
C LEU A 110 6.37 -6.14 -17.96
N GLY A 111 7.27 -5.40 -18.58
CA GLY A 111 7.02 -4.02 -18.95
C GLY A 111 6.41 -3.91 -20.35
N VAL A 112 6.22 -2.65 -20.71
CA VAL A 112 6.08 -2.06 -22.05
C VAL A 112 4.65 -1.81 -22.52
N GLY A 113 4.34 -0.52 -22.58
CA GLY A 113 3.28 0.07 -23.40
C GLY A 113 3.57 1.54 -23.68
N VAL A 114 4.75 1.87 -24.21
CA VAL A 114 5.02 3.18 -24.84
C VAL A 114 4.23 3.25 -26.13
N LEU A 115 3.34 4.24 -26.27
CA LEU A 115 2.90 4.68 -27.59
C LEU A 115 2.80 6.21 -27.67
N SER A 116 3.96 6.77 -27.97
CA SER A 116 4.19 7.74 -29.05
C SER A 116 3.19 8.89 -29.27
N ALA A 117 3.74 10.07 -29.00
CA ALA A 117 3.41 11.35 -29.61
C ALA A 117 3.11 11.29 -31.12
N ARG A 118 2.12 12.09 -31.54
CA ARG A 118 2.13 12.82 -32.82
C ARG A 118 1.11 13.96 -32.74
N LEU A 119 1.59 15.17 -32.50
CA LEU A 119 1.78 16.23 -33.50
C LEU A 119 0.49 16.97 -33.94
N ARG A 120 0.44 18.22 -33.47
CA ARG A 120 0.54 19.45 -34.29
C ARG A 120 -0.76 20.04 -34.89
N ARG A 121 -0.82 21.37 -34.77
CA ARG A 121 -1.60 22.42 -35.50
C ARG A 121 -2.78 22.95 -34.67
N ARG A 122 -2.93 24.26 -34.48
CA ARG A 122 -2.37 25.43 -35.17
C ARG A 122 -2.41 26.64 -34.24
#